data_AF-A0A538U4K5-F1
#
_entry.id   AF-A0A538U4K5-F1
#
_cell.length_a   1.000
_cell.length_b   1.000
_cell.length_c   1.000
_cell.angle_alpha   90.00
_cell.angle_beta   90.00
_cell.angle_gamma   90.00
#
_symmetry.space_group_name_H-M   'P 1'
#
loop_
_entity.id
_entity.type
_entity.pdbx_description
1 polymer ?
#
loop_
_entity_poly.entity_id
_entity_poly.type
_entity_poly.pdbx_seq_one_letter_code
_entity_poly.pdbx_strand_id
1 'polypeptide(L)'
;MNWLGVLVLLASLGLGGGVSGWAYRLRPAAGSPPTAAPLALAPDPLGVAASELAGTSAATGFPTPAGPAAESESTPPKIGGWLYLLGVGVAFTPARILFGWAPLWKYLGLEAWAPVTHPALPAYHGLGPILLLELGGNGILLVGSILILVLFLQRRSSFPRAWIAFIVTSLVFLLVDHVMSLAVSAVTTTVRESSVRTLLQGVAGLAIWGTYLMCSRRVARTFVR
;
A
#
# COMPACT_ATOMS: atom_id res chain seq x y z
N MET A 1 -10.21 -14.55 12.09
CA MET A 1 -9.62 -13.24 11.77
C MET A 1 -10.28 -12.21 12.69
N ASN A 2 -9.55 -11.66 13.66
CA ASN A 2 -10.09 -10.65 14.59
C ASN A 2 -10.29 -9.30 13.85
N TRP A 3 -11.32 -8.52 14.23
CA TRP A 3 -11.66 -7.24 13.60
C TRP A 3 -10.50 -6.24 13.56
N LEU A 4 -9.58 -6.31 14.54
CA LEU A 4 -8.32 -5.57 14.54
C LEU A 4 -7.41 -5.94 13.36
N GLY A 5 -7.34 -7.21 12.97
CA GLY A 5 -6.58 -7.67 11.80
C GLY A 5 -7.16 -7.14 10.48
N VAL A 6 -8.48 -7.01 10.39
CA VAL A 6 -9.17 -6.40 9.22
C VAL A 6 -8.93 -4.89 9.18
N LEU A 7 -9.07 -4.19 10.31
CA LEU A 7 -8.77 -2.75 10.39
C LEU A 7 -7.31 -2.45 10.06
N VAL A 8 -6.37 -3.28 10.50
CA VAL A 8 -4.95 -3.14 10.16
C VAL A 8 -4.67 -3.52 8.71
N LEU A 9 -5.34 -4.53 8.14
CA LEU A 9 -5.25 -4.85 6.71
C LEU A 9 -5.78 -3.67 5.87
N LEU A 10 -6.92 -3.09 6.24
CA LEU A 10 -7.49 -1.91 5.58
C LEU A 10 -6.60 -0.68 5.76
N ALA A 11 -5.99 -0.50 6.94
CA ALA A 11 -4.97 0.52 7.16
C ALA A 11 -3.73 0.26 6.30
N SER A 12 -3.30 -0.98 6.11
CA SER A 12 -2.14 -1.36 5.29
C SER A 12 -2.39 -1.20 3.79
N LEU A 13 -3.62 -1.45 3.35
CA LEU A 13 -4.08 -1.20 1.97
C LEU A 13 -4.38 0.29 1.71
N GLY A 14 -4.74 1.04 2.76
CA GLY A 14 -4.99 2.49 2.73
C GLY A 14 -3.78 3.35 3.08
N LEU A 15 -2.67 2.75 3.52
CA LEU A 15 -1.46 3.43 4.00
C LEU A 15 -0.65 4.10 2.90
N GLY A 16 -0.75 3.59 1.68
CA GLY A 16 -0.56 4.43 0.51
C GLY A 16 -1.95 4.92 0.15
N GLY A 17 -2.40 6.09 0.61
CA GLY A 17 -3.66 6.60 0.09
C GLY A 17 -3.53 6.97 -1.38
N GLY A 18 -4.66 7.32 -1.98
CA GLY A 18 -4.84 7.50 -3.42
C GLY A 18 -3.62 8.15 -4.05
N VAL A 19 -3.08 7.51 -5.09
CA VAL A 19 -2.19 8.21 -6.00
C VAL A 19 -2.91 9.50 -6.36
N SER A 20 -2.29 10.63 -6.05
CA SER A 20 -2.90 11.96 -5.98
C SER A 20 -3.22 12.46 -7.38
N GLY A 21 -4.12 11.76 -8.08
CA GLY A 21 -4.56 12.10 -9.42
C GLY A 21 -5.39 13.38 -9.42
N TRP A 22 -4.83 14.54 -9.14
CA TRP A 22 -5.52 15.81 -9.37
C TRP A 22 -6.12 15.88 -10.80
N ALA A 23 -5.50 15.15 -11.74
CA ALA A 23 -5.93 14.94 -13.12
C ALA A 23 -7.39 14.47 -13.31
N TYR A 24 -8.02 13.80 -12.34
CA TYR A 24 -9.42 13.36 -12.44
C TYR A 24 -10.44 14.41 -11.96
N ARG A 25 -10.00 15.59 -11.49
CA ARG A 25 -10.89 16.61 -10.89
C ARG A 25 -10.84 17.97 -11.56
N LEU A 26 -10.39 18.02 -12.81
CA LEU A 26 -10.70 19.14 -13.70
C LEU A 26 -12.00 18.83 -14.42
N ARG A 27 -12.94 19.79 -14.37
CA ARG A 27 -14.28 19.73 -14.97
C ARG A 27 -14.23 19.21 -16.41
N PRO A 28 -14.85 18.06 -16.75
CA PRO A 28 -15.26 17.79 -18.12
C PRO A 28 -16.35 18.79 -18.50
N ALA A 29 -16.26 19.42 -19.67
CA ALA A 29 -17.40 20.11 -20.25
C ALA A 29 -18.59 19.12 -20.33
N ALA A 30 -19.78 19.60 -20.01
CA ALA A 30 -20.98 18.79 -19.79
C ALA A 30 -21.28 17.82 -20.95
N GLY A 31 -21.59 16.57 -20.62
CA GLY A 31 -22.09 15.58 -21.58
C GLY A 31 -21.90 14.13 -21.11
N SER A 32 -22.73 13.66 -20.19
CA SER A 32 -22.81 12.23 -19.83
C SER A 32 -23.96 11.56 -20.60
N PRO A 33 -23.77 10.37 -21.20
CA PRO A 33 -24.87 9.43 -21.47
C PRO A 33 -25.01 8.37 -20.35
N PRO A 34 -26.18 7.72 -20.23
CA PRO A 34 -26.65 7.14 -18.97
C PRO A 34 -26.15 5.71 -18.67
N THR A 35 -26.04 5.48 -17.36
CA THR A 35 -26.08 4.26 -16.55
C THR A 35 -26.46 2.94 -17.22
N ALA A 36 -25.57 1.93 -17.10
CA ALA A 36 -25.92 0.52 -17.23
C ALA A 36 -25.90 -0.15 -15.84
N ALA A 37 -26.99 -0.85 -15.51
CA ALA A 37 -27.23 -1.54 -14.24
C ALA A 37 -26.38 -2.82 -14.08
N PRO A 38 -26.05 -3.25 -12.84
CA PRO A 38 -25.39 -4.52 -12.62
C PRO A 38 -26.37 -5.70 -12.58
N LEU A 39 -26.02 -6.76 -13.33
CA LEU A 39 -26.62 -8.10 -13.28
C LEU A 39 -26.35 -8.75 -11.91
N ALA A 40 -27.43 -9.16 -11.24
CA ALA A 40 -27.39 -9.98 -10.03
C ALA A 40 -27.19 -11.45 -10.39
N LEU A 41 -26.24 -12.13 -9.74
CA LEU A 41 -26.09 -13.58 -9.78
C LEU A 41 -26.06 -14.08 -8.33
N ALA A 42 -27.17 -14.69 -7.90
CA ALA A 42 -27.25 -15.45 -6.66
C ALA A 42 -26.71 -16.87 -6.89
N PRO A 43 -26.23 -17.54 -5.84
CA PRO A 43 -26.55 -18.95 -5.70
C PRO A 43 -27.34 -19.26 -4.43
N ASP A 44 -28.28 -20.19 -4.59
CA ASP A 44 -29.19 -20.75 -3.60
C ASP A 44 -28.46 -21.44 -2.42
N PRO A 45 -29.09 -21.51 -1.23
CA PRO A 45 -28.62 -22.32 -0.11
C PRO A 45 -29.63 -23.44 0.22
N LEU A 46 -29.25 -24.71 0.13
CA LEU A 46 -29.81 -25.88 0.84
C LEU A 46 -28.77 -27.01 0.66
N GLY A 47 -28.37 -27.85 1.60
CA GLY A 47 -28.90 -28.27 2.90
C GLY A 47 -28.52 -29.75 3.07
N VAL A 48 -28.63 -30.23 4.31
CA VAL A 48 -28.69 -31.64 4.74
C VAL A 48 -27.39 -32.30 5.24
N ALA A 49 -27.54 -32.79 6.47
CA ALA A 49 -26.64 -33.50 7.36
C ALA A 49 -26.34 -34.94 6.93
N ALA A 50 -25.30 -35.55 7.53
CA ALA A 50 -25.44 -36.80 8.27
C ALA A 50 -24.12 -37.17 8.98
N SER A 51 -24.33 -37.87 10.10
CA SER A 51 -23.44 -38.35 11.16
C SER A 51 -22.71 -39.65 10.84
N GLU A 52 -21.98 -40.13 11.86
CA GLU A 52 -21.43 -41.48 12.10
C GLU A 52 -20.01 -41.75 11.59
N LEU A 53 -19.13 -42.51 12.26
CA LEU A 53 -19.04 -43.08 13.62
C LEU A 53 -17.60 -43.61 13.76
N ALA A 54 -17.12 -43.67 15.01
CA ALA A 54 -16.21 -44.67 15.60
C ALA A 54 -14.85 -45.00 14.93
N GLY A 55 -13.78 -44.79 15.71
CA GLY A 55 -12.45 -45.33 15.48
C GLY A 55 -11.56 -45.15 16.70
N THR A 56 -11.81 -45.94 17.75
CA THR A 56 -10.99 -46.08 18.96
C THR A 56 -9.59 -46.60 18.62
N SER A 57 -8.53 -46.01 19.16
CA SER A 57 -7.39 -46.79 19.68
C SER A 57 -6.45 -45.92 20.52
N ALA A 58 -6.25 -46.34 21.75
CA ALA A 58 -5.29 -45.79 22.70
C ALA A 58 -3.88 -46.32 22.40
N ALA A 59 -2.88 -45.44 22.45
CA ALA A 59 -1.49 -45.83 22.63
C ALA A 59 -0.84 -44.87 23.62
N THR A 60 -0.76 -45.31 24.87
CA THR A 60 0.04 -44.71 25.93
C THR A 60 1.51 -44.96 25.66
N GLY A 61 2.29 -43.89 25.51
CA GLY A 61 3.75 -43.91 25.52
C GLY A 61 4.26 -42.66 26.22
N PHE A 62 4.70 -42.79 27.47
CA PHE A 62 5.41 -41.73 28.17
C PHE A 62 6.83 -41.57 27.60
N PRO A 63 7.37 -40.33 27.56
CA PRO A 63 8.60 -40.01 26.83
C PRO A 63 9.87 -40.39 27.60
N THR A 64 10.84 -40.94 26.89
CA THR A 64 12.23 -41.11 27.35
C THR A 64 12.91 -39.74 27.47
N PRO A 65 13.61 -39.42 28.57
CA PRO A 65 14.35 -38.15 28.68
C PRO A 65 15.66 -38.28 27.89
N ALA A 66 15.71 -37.67 26.71
CA ALA A 66 16.98 -37.46 26.01
C ALA A 66 17.74 -36.33 26.72
N GLY A 67 18.99 -36.60 27.10
CA GLY A 67 19.94 -35.65 27.67
C GLY A 67 20.21 -34.45 26.76
N PRO A 68 21.07 -33.49 27.20
CA PRO A 68 21.19 -32.17 26.59
C PRO A 68 21.88 -32.28 25.23
N ALA A 69 21.09 -32.51 24.19
CA ALA A 69 21.54 -32.58 22.82
C ALA A 69 21.31 -31.24 22.12
N ALA A 70 22.43 -30.67 21.68
CA ALA A 70 22.58 -29.76 20.56
C ALA A 70 21.96 -28.36 20.67
N GLU A 71 22.85 -27.38 20.78
CA GLU A 71 22.62 -26.02 20.33
C GLU A 71 21.95 -26.06 18.96
N SER A 72 20.67 -25.67 18.90
CA SER A 72 19.94 -25.63 17.65
C SER A 72 20.60 -24.58 16.75
N GLU A 73 21.16 -25.00 15.60
CA GLU A 73 21.44 -24.08 14.51
C GLU A 73 20.17 -23.29 14.21
N SER A 74 20.12 -22.03 14.67
CA SER A 74 18.89 -21.26 14.71
C SER A 74 18.53 -20.80 13.30
N THR A 75 17.90 -21.67 12.53
CA THR A 75 17.34 -21.33 11.22
C THR A 75 16.39 -20.14 11.42
N PRO A 76 16.54 -19.04 10.67
CA PRO A 76 15.68 -17.87 10.84
C PRO A 76 14.20 -18.26 10.70
N PRO A 77 13.34 -17.87 11.65
CA PRO A 77 11.93 -18.24 11.62
C PRO A 77 11.27 -17.81 10.31
N LYS A 78 10.41 -18.69 9.77
CA LYS A 78 9.61 -18.42 8.57
C LYS A 78 8.73 -17.17 8.78
N ILE A 79 8.48 -16.43 7.69
CA ILE A 79 7.56 -15.28 7.67
C ILE A 79 6.16 -15.80 8.04
N GLY A 80 5.51 -15.19 9.03
CA GLY A 80 4.20 -15.63 9.49
C GLY A 80 3.56 -14.67 10.49
N GLY A 81 2.29 -14.93 10.82
CA GLY A 81 1.49 -14.07 11.69
C GLY A 81 1.26 -12.69 11.08
N TRP A 82 1.32 -11.64 11.90
CA TRP A 82 1.11 -10.24 11.50
C TRP A 82 2.08 -9.76 10.41
N LEU A 83 3.27 -10.35 10.31
CA LEU A 83 4.23 -10.00 9.27
C LEU A 83 3.75 -10.37 7.86
N TYR A 84 2.83 -11.34 7.74
CA TYR A 84 2.23 -11.69 6.46
C TYR A 84 1.37 -10.54 5.90
N LEU A 85 0.59 -9.87 6.76
CA LEU A 85 -0.25 -8.74 6.35
C LEU A 85 0.59 -7.58 5.82
N LEU A 86 1.69 -7.28 6.52
CA LEU A 86 2.66 -6.29 6.06
C LEU A 86 3.28 -6.71 4.72
N GLY A 87 3.69 -7.98 4.59
CA GLY A 87 4.26 -8.52 3.36
C GLY A 87 3.34 -8.40 2.16
N VAL A 88 2.04 -8.67 2.35
CA VAL A 88 1.01 -8.46 1.31
C VAL A 88 0.95 -6.99 0.92
N GLY A 89 0.87 -6.07 1.89
CA GLY A 89 0.88 -4.62 1.60
C GLY A 89 2.12 -4.19 0.80
N VAL A 90 3.30 -4.64 1.23
CA VAL A 90 4.57 -4.36 0.54
C VAL A 90 4.57 -4.91 -0.89
N ALA A 91 4.05 -6.11 -1.13
CA ALA A 91 3.97 -6.71 -2.46
C ALA A 91 3.03 -5.96 -3.41
N PHE A 92 1.90 -5.45 -2.92
CA PHE A 92 0.93 -4.70 -3.75
C PHE A 92 1.29 -3.22 -3.95
N THR A 93 2.17 -2.66 -3.13
CA THR A 93 2.57 -1.24 -3.20
C THR A 93 3.10 -0.82 -4.59
N PRO A 94 4.06 -1.50 -5.24
CA PRO A 94 4.58 -1.08 -6.55
C PRO A 94 3.49 -1.08 -7.63
N ALA A 95 2.64 -2.12 -7.67
CA ALA A 95 1.53 -2.19 -8.61
C ALA A 95 0.56 -1.02 -8.41
N ARG A 96 0.23 -0.71 -7.15
CA ARG A 96 -0.64 0.41 -6.80
C ARG A 96 -0.07 1.76 -7.27
N ILE A 97 1.22 2.02 -7.02
CA ILE A 97 1.88 3.26 -7.46
C ILE A 97 1.81 3.36 -8.99
N LEU A 98 2.10 2.26 -9.69
CA LEU A 98 2.05 2.20 -11.15
C LEU A 98 0.65 2.48 -11.70
N PHE A 99 -0.40 1.88 -11.14
CA PHE A 99 -1.78 2.13 -11.58
C PHE A 99 -2.22 3.58 -11.38
N GLY A 100 -1.66 4.25 -10.37
CA GLY A 100 -1.95 5.65 -10.16
C GLY A 100 -1.32 6.62 -11.14
N TRP A 101 -0.44 6.16 -12.03
CA TRP A 101 0.05 6.96 -13.15
C TRP A 101 -0.94 7.01 -14.31
N ALA A 102 -1.96 6.15 -14.33
CA ALA A 102 -2.94 6.11 -15.43
C ALA A 102 -3.56 7.50 -15.75
N PRO A 103 -3.90 8.36 -14.76
CA PRO A 103 -4.41 9.70 -15.04
C PRO A 103 -3.37 10.65 -15.65
N LEU A 104 -2.07 10.38 -15.50
CA LEU A 104 -0.97 11.19 -16.04
C LEU A 104 -0.71 10.89 -17.51
N TRP A 105 -1.11 9.71 -18.00
CA TRP A 105 -0.86 9.31 -19.39
C TRP A 105 -1.40 10.30 -20.41
N LYS A 106 -2.53 10.95 -20.13
CA LYS A 106 -3.10 11.98 -21.02
C LYS A 106 -2.21 13.22 -21.20
N TYR A 107 -1.29 13.48 -20.26
CA TYR A 107 -0.37 14.61 -20.32
C TYR A 107 0.99 14.26 -20.91
N LEU A 108 1.26 12.97 -21.19
CA LEU A 108 2.54 12.53 -21.79
C LEU A 108 2.58 12.73 -23.32
N GLY A 109 1.46 13.03 -23.97
CA GLY A 109 1.41 13.36 -25.39
C GLY A 109 1.93 14.78 -25.66
N LEU A 110 2.64 14.99 -26.78
CA LEU A 110 3.21 16.29 -27.16
C LEU A 110 2.19 17.44 -27.15
N GLU A 111 0.97 17.17 -27.64
CA GLU A 111 -0.12 18.17 -27.70
C GLU A 111 -0.61 18.58 -26.31
N ALA A 112 -0.58 17.65 -25.36
CA ALA A 112 -1.00 17.90 -23.98
C ALA A 112 0.13 18.44 -23.13
N TRP A 113 1.40 18.18 -23.45
CA TRP A 113 2.59 18.60 -22.72
C TRP A 113 3.01 20.05 -23.01
N ALA A 114 2.90 20.48 -24.27
CA ALA A 114 3.37 21.80 -24.70
C ALA A 114 2.66 22.98 -23.99
N PRO A 115 1.31 22.98 -23.84
CA PRO A 115 0.60 24.03 -23.09
C PRO A 115 0.97 24.10 -21.61
N VAL A 116 1.45 23.01 -21.02
CA VAL A 116 1.75 22.93 -19.58
C VAL A 116 3.15 23.45 -19.25
N THR A 117 4.05 23.42 -20.23
CA THR A 117 5.50 23.64 -20.05
C THR A 117 6.04 24.89 -20.74
N HIS A 118 5.33 25.44 -21.73
CA HIS A 118 5.78 26.61 -22.48
C HIS A 118 4.97 27.86 -22.13
N PRO A 119 5.57 28.84 -21.43
CA PRO A 119 4.92 30.11 -21.07
C PRO A 119 4.47 30.96 -22.26
N ALA A 120 5.06 30.72 -23.44
CA ALA A 120 4.76 31.46 -24.66
C ALA A 120 3.42 31.08 -25.32
N LEU A 121 2.77 29.99 -24.87
CA LEU A 121 1.48 29.57 -25.40
C LEU A 121 0.32 30.24 -24.65
N PRO A 122 -0.74 30.69 -25.35
CA PRO A 122 -1.93 31.27 -24.73
C PRO A 122 -2.65 30.34 -23.74
N ALA A 123 -2.46 29.03 -23.89
CA ALA A 123 -3.02 27.98 -23.04
C ALA A 123 -2.15 27.65 -21.82
N TYR A 124 -1.12 28.46 -21.50
CA TYR A 124 -0.23 28.21 -20.38
C TYR A 124 -0.92 28.41 -19.03
N HIS A 125 -1.02 27.32 -18.28
CA HIS A 125 -1.64 27.26 -16.95
C HIS A 125 -0.65 26.96 -15.81
N GLY A 126 0.67 26.94 -16.07
CA GLY A 126 1.69 26.83 -15.02
C GLY A 126 1.80 25.49 -14.30
N LEU A 127 1.16 24.43 -14.81
CA LEU A 127 1.13 23.11 -14.15
C LEU A 127 2.39 22.26 -14.40
N GLY A 128 3.31 22.71 -15.25
CA GLY A 128 4.52 21.94 -15.64
C GLY A 128 5.38 21.51 -14.44
N PRO A 129 5.74 22.40 -13.50
CA PRO A 129 6.50 22.02 -12.32
C PRO A 129 5.80 20.99 -11.43
N ILE A 130 4.46 21.07 -11.30
CA ILE A 130 3.66 20.12 -10.52
C ILE A 130 3.66 18.75 -11.20
N LEU A 131 3.49 18.72 -12.53
CA LEU A 131 3.50 17.49 -13.30
C LEU A 131 4.87 16.79 -13.24
N LEU A 132 5.97 17.55 -13.30
CA LEU A 132 7.33 17.02 -13.14
C LEU A 132 7.57 16.50 -11.72
N LEU A 133 7.10 17.22 -10.69
CA LEU A 133 7.15 16.76 -9.30
C LEU A 133 6.41 15.44 -9.14
N GLU A 134 5.21 15.34 -9.70
CA GLU A 134 4.39 14.14 -9.58
C GLU A 134 5.01 12.95 -10.30
N LEU A 135 5.48 13.12 -11.53
CA LEU A 135 6.12 12.05 -12.29
C LEU A 135 7.44 11.62 -11.65
N GLY A 136 8.30 12.56 -11.31
CA GLY A 136 9.60 12.30 -10.69
C GLY A 136 9.46 11.70 -9.29
N GLY A 137 8.61 12.29 -8.46
CA GLY A 137 8.38 11.84 -7.10
C GLY A 137 7.72 10.46 -7.03
N ASN A 138 6.68 10.20 -7.84
CA ASN A 138 6.14 8.85 -7.91
C ASN A 138 7.14 7.85 -8.52
N GLY A 139 8.06 8.29 -9.37
CA GLY A 139 9.15 7.44 -9.90
C GLY A 139 10.12 7.02 -8.79
N ILE A 140 10.52 7.96 -7.94
CA ILE A 140 11.32 7.69 -6.73
C ILE A 140 10.58 6.73 -5.80
N LEU A 141 9.29 6.95 -5.56
CA LEU A 141 8.48 6.06 -4.73
C LEU A 141 8.31 4.67 -5.34
N LEU A 142 8.20 4.55 -6.66
CA LEU A 142 8.13 3.26 -7.34
C LEU A 142 9.42 2.46 -7.12
N VAL A 143 10.58 3.07 -7.39
CA VAL A 143 11.90 2.44 -7.15
C VAL A 143 12.06 2.08 -5.67
N GLY A 144 11.70 2.99 -4.76
CA GLY A 144 11.71 2.74 -3.33
C GLY A 144 10.84 1.56 -2.93
N SER A 145 9.62 1.45 -3.46
CA SER A 145 8.71 0.34 -3.16
C SER A 145 9.24 -1.02 -3.61
N ILE A 146 9.90 -1.07 -4.78
CA ILE A 146 10.56 -2.29 -5.29
C ILE A 146 11.72 -2.65 -4.38
N LEU A 147 12.55 -1.68 -3.97
CA LEU A 147 13.63 -1.91 -3.02
C LEU A 147 13.10 -2.48 -1.69
N ILE A 148 12.04 -1.92 -1.13
CA ILE A 148 11.41 -2.41 0.10
C ILE A 148 10.91 -3.85 -0.08
N LEU A 149 10.28 -4.18 -1.20
CA LEU A 149 9.86 -5.54 -1.52
C LEU A 149 11.05 -6.51 -1.59
N VAL A 150 12.13 -6.13 -2.26
CA VAL A 150 13.35 -6.93 -2.34
C VAL A 150 13.96 -7.14 -0.96
N LEU A 151 14.09 -6.09 -0.15
CA LEU A 151 14.60 -6.19 1.23
C LEU A 151 13.73 -7.08 2.11
N PHE A 152 12.40 -7.02 1.92
CA PHE A 152 11.46 -7.89 2.62
C PHE A 152 11.68 -9.36 2.27
N LEU A 153 11.73 -9.69 0.97
CA LEU A 153 11.91 -11.05 0.48
C LEU A 153 13.27 -11.64 0.86
N GLN A 154 14.32 -10.82 0.84
CA GLN A 154 15.67 -11.21 1.26
C GLN A 154 15.83 -11.28 2.79
N ARG A 155 14.82 -10.86 3.56
CA ARG A 155 14.85 -10.80 5.02
C ARG A 155 16.05 -10.02 5.56
N ARG A 156 16.39 -8.91 4.91
CA ARG A 156 17.50 -8.05 5.31
C ARG A 156 17.18 -7.33 6.62
N SER A 157 18.15 -7.26 7.51
CA SER A 157 18.12 -6.48 8.75
C SER A 157 17.90 -4.98 8.53
N SER A 158 18.17 -4.48 7.31
CA SER A 158 17.87 -3.11 6.90
C SER A 158 16.39 -2.87 6.56
N PHE A 159 15.59 -3.92 6.30
CA PHE A 159 14.19 -3.79 5.89
C PHE A 159 13.35 -2.93 6.84
N PRO A 160 13.35 -3.14 8.19
CA PRO A 160 12.52 -2.35 9.09
C PRO A 160 12.79 -0.85 9.01
N ARG A 161 14.07 -0.46 8.98
CA ARG A 161 14.47 0.94 8.89
C ARG A 161 14.16 1.52 7.51
N ALA A 162 14.43 0.76 6.45
CA ALA A 162 14.13 1.17 5.09
C ALA A 162 12.62 1.38 4.88
N TRP A 163 11.78 0.50 5.42
CA TRP A 163 10.33 0.61 5.33
C TRP A 163 9.82 1.89 6.01
N ILE A 164 10.32 2.20 7.22
CA ILE A 164 9.99 3.44 7.93
C ILE A 164 10.41 4.66 7.10
N ALA A 165 11.65 4.67 6.61
CA ALA A 165 12.15 5.76 5.77
C ALA A 165 11.28 5.95 4.52
N PHE A 166 10.92 4.87 3.84
CA PHE A 166 10.05 4.89 2.67
C PHE A 166 8.69 5.51 2.97
N ILE A 167 8.02 5.11 4.06
CA ILE A 167 6.73 5.68 4.45
C ILE A 167 6.87 7.15 4.83
N VAL A 168 7.90 7.55 5.57
CA VAL A 168 8.14 8.96 5.89
C VAL A 168 8.36 9.79 4.62
N THR A 169 9.19 9.31 3.68
CA THR A 169 9.40 9.97 2.38
C THR A 169 8.10 10.08 1.59
N SER A 170 7.27 9.03 1.57
CA SER A 170 5.94 9.06 0.95
C SER A 170 5.03 10.12 1.57
N LEU A 171 5.04 10.29 2.89
CA LEU A 171 4.22 11.29 3.58
C LEU A 171 4.70 12.71 3.30
N VAL A 172 6.02 12.92 3.32
CA VAL A 172 6.62 14.21 2.95
C VAL A 172 6.29 14.56 1.51
N PHE A 173 6.44 13.62 0.59
CA PHE A 173 6.09 13.81 -0.81
C PHE A 173 4.63 14.20 -0.98
N LEU A 174 3.71 13.46 -0.34
CA LEU A 174 2.28 13.78 -0.38
C LEU A 174 1.97 15.16 0.22
N LEU A 175 2.66 15.56 1.29
CA LEU A 175 2.49 16.89 1.87
C LEU A 175 2.96 17.99 0.92
N VAL A 176 4.12 17.81 0.27
CA VAL A 176 4.65 18.75 -0.73
C VAL A 176 3.69 18.85 -1.91
N ASP A 177 3.25 17.72 -2.46
CA ASP A 177 2.26 17.65 -3.54
C ASP A 177 0.97 18.40 -3.16
N HIS A 178 0.46 18.16 -1.95
CA HIS A 178 -0.71 18.84 -1.43
C HIS A 178 -0.51 20.36 -1.34
N VAL A 179 0.59 20.82 -0.73
CA VAL A 179 0.90 22.26 -0.59
C VAL A 179 1.04 22.93 -1.96
N MET A 180 1.72 22.29 -2.92
CA MET A 180 1.85 22.82 -4.27
C MET A 180 0.49 22.89 -5.00
N SER A 181 -0.39 21.92 -4.74
CA SER A 181 -1.76 21.94 -5.31
C SER A 181 -2.61 23.11 -4.78
N LEU A 182 -2.36 23.59 -3.55
CA LEU A 182 -3.08 24.74 -2.98
C LEU A 182 -2.75 26.05 -3.70
N ALA A 183 -1.58 26.14 -4.34
CA ALA A 183 -1.20 27.31 -5.13
C ALA A 183 -1.98 27.41 -6.46
N VAL A 184 -2.68 26.34 -6.86
CA VAL A 184 -3.46 26.28 -8.10
C VAL A 184 -4.94 26.49 -7.78
N SER A 185 -5.50 27.65 -8.16
CA SER A 185 -6.90 28.02 -7.93
C SER A 185 -7.94 27.07 -8.55
N ALA A 186 -7.52 26.17 -9.44
CA ALA A 186 -8.39 25.17 -10.08
C ALA A 186 -8.71 23.93 -9.23
N VAL A 187 -8.11 23.79 -8.03
CA VAL A 187 -8.31 22.61 -7.17
C VAL A 187 -9.57 22.75 -6.31
N THR A 188 -10.50 21.80 -6.45
CA THR A 188 -11.79 21.81 -5.72
C THR A 188 -11.64 21.43 -4.24
N THR A 189 -12.57 21.89 -3.39
CA THR A 189 -12.60 21.60 -1.95
C THR A 189 -12.63 20.11 -1.62
N THR A 190 -13.28 19.29 -2.46
CA THR A 190 -13.35 17.84 -2.30
C THR A 190 -12.00 17.13 -2.48
N VAL A 191 -11.08 17.69 -3.28
CA VAL A 191 -9.69 17.20 -3.40
C VAL A 191 -8.95 17.41 -2.08
N ARG A 192 -9.19 18.56 -1.44
CA ARG A 192 -8.48 18.98 -0.21
C ARG A 192 -8.77 18.04 0.95
N GLU A 193 -10.03 17.71 1.19
CA GLU A 193 -10.43 16.77 2.26
C GLU A 193 -9.86 15.36 2.07
N SER A 194 -9.83 14.89 0.81
CA SER A 194 -9.29 13.55 0.51
C SER A 194 -7.79 13.42 0.81
N SER A 195 -7.02 14.51 0.63
CA SER A 195 -5.58 14.54 0.87
C SER A 195 -5.26 14.47 2.37
N VAL A 196 -5.99 15.21 3.20
CA VAL A 196 -5.83 15.20 4.67
C VAL A 196 -6.16 13.81 5.24
N ARG A 197 -7.24 13.18 4.76
CA ARG A 197 -7.59 11.81 5.16
C ARG A 197 -6.45 10.84 4.85
N THR A 198 -5.84 10.93 3.68
CA THR A 198 -4.71 10.07 3.31
C THR A 198 -3.50 10.32 4.20
N LEU A 199 -3.15 11.57 4.50
CA LEU A 199 -2.06 11.89 5.42
C LEU A 199 -2.28 11.26 6.81
N LEU A 200 -3.48 11.40 7.36
CA LEU A 200 -3.84 10.81 8.66
C LEU A 200 -3.74 9.28 8.65
N GLN A 201 -4.22 8.63 7.59
CA GLN A 201 -4.09 7.17 7.42
C GLN A 201 -2.62 6.74 7.34
N GLY A 202 -1.83 7.50 6.59
CA GLY A 202 -0.38 7.44 6.49
C GLY A 202 0.33 7.43 7.84
N VAL A 203 0.06 8.47 8.64
CA VAL A 203 0.63 8.64 9.99
C VAL A 203 0.18 7.52 10.92
N ALA A 204 -1.10 7.16 10.91
CA ALA A 204 -1.64 6.11 11.76
C ALA A 204 -0.97 4.75 11.46
N GLY A 205 -0.85 4.39 10.19
CA GLY A 205 -0.22 3.13 9.85
C GLY A 205 1.31 3.15 10.02
N LEU A 206 1.98 4.30 9.87
CA LEU A 206 3.38 4.45 10.28
C LEU A 206 3.55 4.21 11.79
N ALA A 207 2.65 4.76 12.62
CA ALA A 207 2.69 4.53 14.06
C ALA A 207 2.50 3.05 14.40
N ILE A 208 1.49 2.39 13.81
CA ILE A 208 1.18 0.98 14.06
C ILE A 208 2.32 0.07 13.58
N TRP A 209 2.68 0.17 12.31
CA TRP A 209 3.66 -0.73 11.71
C TRP A 209 5.10 -0.36 12.07
N GLY A 210 5.41 0.93 12.19
CA GLY A 210 6.72 1.39 12.63
C GLY A 210 7.04 0.89 14.03
N THR A 211 6.11 1.04 15.00
CA THR A 211 6.32 0.48 16.34
C THR A 211 6.39 -1.05 16.32
N TYR A 212 5.54 -1.73 15.55
CA TYR A 212 5.61 -3.18 15.39
C TYR A 212 6.98 -3.64 14.84
N LEU A 213 7.47 -3.00 13.79
CA LEU A 213 8.73 -3.34 13.13
C LEU A 213 9.95 -3.11 14.03
N MET A 214 9.91 -2.09 14.89
CA MET A 214 11.03 -1.76 15.77
C MET A 214 11.03 -2.56 17.08
N CYS A 215 9.86 -2.88 17.64
CA CYS A 215 9.75 -3.49 18.97
C CYS A 215 9.50 -5.01 18.94
N SER A 216 9.06 -5.58 17.82
CA SER A 216 8.67 -6.99 17.76
C SER A 216 9.86 -7.95 17.76
N ARG A 217 9.91 -8.83 18.77
CA ARG A 217 10.88 -9.95 18.83
C ARG A 217 10.81 -10.85 17.59
N ARG A 218 9.64 -10.97 16.94
CA ARG A 218 9.49 -11.76 15.72
C ARG A 218 10.20 -11.11 14.55
N VAL A 219 10.05 -9.80 14.37
CA VAL A 219 10.73 -9.03 13.31
C VAL A 219 12.24 -9.11 13.51
N ALA A 220 12.72 -8.89 14.75
CA ALA A 220 14.13 -9.00 15.09
C ALA A 220 14.73 -10.38 14.80
N ARG A 221 13.95 -11.47 14.91
CA ARG A 221 14.40 -12.83 14.58
C ARG A 221 14.29 -13.16 13.09
N THR A 222 13.33 -12.59 12.37
CA THR A 222 13.13 -12.87 10.93
C THR A 222 14.12 -12.10 10.06
N PHE A 223 14.41 -10.84 10.39
CA PHE A 223 15.26 -9.95 9.59
C PHE A 223 16.68 -9.85 10.16
N VAL A 224 17.46 -10.92 10.00
CA VAL A 224 18.82 -11.04 10.57
C VAL A 224 19.93 -11.10 9.52
N ARG A 225 19.58 -11.07 8.23
CA ARG A 225 20.53 -11.19 7.10
C ARG A 225 20.99 -9.83 6.56
#